data_AF-A0AAD6KKC5-F1
#
_entry.id   AF-A0AAD6KKC5-F1
#
_cell.length_a   1.000
_cell.length_b   1.000
_cell.length_c   1.000
_cell.angle_alpha   90.00
_cell.angle_beta   90.00
_cell.angle_gamma   90.00
#
_symmetry.space_group_name_H-M   'P 1'
#
loop_
_entity.id
_entity.type
_entity.pdbx_description
1 polymer ?
#
loop_
_entity_poly.entity_id
_entity_poly.type
_entity_poly.pdbx_seq_one_letter_code
_entity_poly.pdbx_strand_id
1 'polypeptide(L)'
;MASVPLSSLSLAHRRRPVDAALAFSSSDLSFRSGSVGFGLAKKNQRVRVSVCRASSFVFRNLDADDFRHPLDKQNTLILRAIPGLNELGKALLGSVTEQIMLLENIGTSVLVSKNQLSELHQLMTEAAQILNMEAPDLYVRQSPVPNAYTLAISGKKPFVVLHTSLVELLTRKELQAVLAHELGHLKCDHGVWLTFANILTLGAYSVPGLGWLIARNLEEQLFRWLRSAELTCDRAALLVAQDPKVVISVLMKLAGGSPSIADQLNVDAFLEQARSYDRASSSSLGLYIRNAQTRELSHPLPVLRAREIDEWSRSLGYQQLLKRAIQSTTPHDV
;
A
#
# COMPACT_ATOMS: atom_id res chain seq x y z
N MET A 1 -6.79 -9.53 3.77
CA MET A 1 -7.10 -8.69 2.60
C MET A 1 -7.74 -9.58 1.57
N ALA A 2 -9.06 -9.45 1.40
CA ALA A 2 -9.84 -10.28 0.50
C ALA A 2 -9.76 -9.72 -0.92
N SER A 3 -9.36 -10.55 -1.87
CA SER A 3 -9.51 -10.34 -3.30
C SER A 3 -10.98 -10.08 -3.64
N VAL A 4 -11.27 -8.93 -4.25
CA VAL A 4 -12.62 -8.62 -4.75
C VAL A 4 -12.73 -9.13 -6.19
N PRO A 5 -13.71 -10.00 -6.52
CA PRO A 5 -14.06 -10.28 -7.90
C PRO A 5 -14.97 -9.15 -8.42
N LEU A 6 -14.61 -8.56 -9.55
CA LEU A 6 -15.46 -7.62 -10.30
C LEU A 6 -16.41 -8.42 -11.18
N SER A 7 -17.71 -8.43 -10.85
CA SER A 7 -18.76 -8.78 -11.80
C SER A 7 -20.13 -8.28 -11.37
N SER A 8 -20.67 -7.30 -12.10
CA SER A 8 -22.10 -7.23 -12.48
C SER A 8 -22.35 -6.11 -13.50
N LEU A 9 -21.84 -6.28 -14.72
CA LEU A 9 -22.49 -5.70 -15.89
C LEU A 9 -23.59 -6.67 -16.34
N SER A 10 -24.85 -6.40 -15.96
CA SER A 10 -25.99 -7.02 -16.66
C SER A 10 -26.66 -5.96 -17.53
N LEU A 11 -26.69 -6.25 -18.83
CA LEU A 11 -27.39 -5.46 -19.83
C LEU A 11 -28.90 -5.49 -19.58
N ALA A 12 -29.49 -4.31 -19.68
CA ALA A 12 -30.92 -4.06 -19.63
C ALA A 12 -31.73 -4.88 -20.66
N HIS A 13 -32.90 -5.34 -20.24
CA HIS A 13 -34.02 -5.58 -21.15
C HIS A 13 -35.18 -4.65 -20.79
N ARG A 14 -35.50 -3.76 -21.74
CA ARG A 14 -36.59 -2.79 -21.72
C ARG A 14 -37.95 -3.48 -21.56
N ARG A 15 -38.82 -2.95 -20.69
CA ARG A 15 -40.21 -2.62 -21.04
C ARG A 15 -40.65 -1.34 -20.30
N ARG A 16 -41.52 -0.59 -20.97
CA ARG A 16 -41.87 0.84 -20.84
C ARG A 16 -43.20 1.01 -20.05
N PRO A 17 -43.72 2.24 -19.84
CA PRO A 17 -44.13 2.79 -18.54
C PRO A 17 -45.64 2.92 -18.36
N VAL A 18 -46.10 3.31 -17.16
CA VAL A 18 -47.37 4.04 -16.96
C VAL A 18 -47.21 5.05 -15.82
N ASP A 19 -47.79 6.23 -16.07
CA ASP A 19 -47.89 7.44 -15.25
C ASP A 19 -48.54 7.26 -13.87
N ALA A 20 -48.18 8.14 -12.92
CA ALA A 20 -49.14 8.94 -12.15
C ALA A 20 -48.42 9.86 -11.15
N ALA A 21 -48.67 11.16 -11.30
CA ALA A 21 -48.35 12.20 -10.35
C ALA A 21 -49.13 12.02 -9.03
N LEU A 22 -48.67 12.68 -7.96
CA LEU A 22 -49.52 13.52 -7.10
C LEU A 22 -48.65 14.41 -6.18
N ALA A 23 -49.06 15.67 -6.11
CA ALA A 23 -48.44 16.79 -5.41
C ALA A 23 -48.75 16.80 -3.90
N PHE A 24 -48.10 17.69 -3.13
CA PHE A 24 -48.77 18.83 -2.46
C PHE A 24 -47.75 19.79 -1.79
N SER A 25 -47.83 21.06 -2.18
CA SER A 25 -47.45 22.29 -1.44
C SER A 25 -48.63 22.66 -0.52
N SER A 26 -48.62 23.47 0.55
CA SER A 26 -48.00 24.77 0.82
C SER A 26 -48.28 25.21 2.28
N SER A 27 -47.36 26.01 2.87
CA SER A 27 -47.50 27.16 3.80
C SER A 27 -48.61 27.25 4.88
N ASP A 28 -48.24 27.62 6.12
CA ASP A 28 -48.45 29.01 6.64
C ASP A 28 -47.82 29.31 8.02
N LEU A 29 -47.52 30.60 8.20
CA LEU A 29 -46.78 31.27 9.28
C LEU A 29 -47.56 31.48 10.58
N SER A 30 -46.87 31.52 11.73
CA SER A 30 -47.14 32.56 12.75
C SER A 30 -45.91 32.88 13.61
N PHE A 31 -45.68 34.18 13.82
CA PHE A 31 -44.63 34.79 14.63
C PHE A 31 -45.00 34.78 16.11
N ARG A 32 -44.05 34.44 17.01
CA ARG A 32 -44.02 34.96 18.38
C ARG A 32 -42.59 35.28 18.83
N SER A 33 -42.46 36.52 19.30
CA SER A 33 -41.27 37.15 19.86
C SER A 33 -40.81 36.48 21.16
N GLY A 34 -39.50 36.24 21.27
CA GLY A 34 -38.84 35.78 22.49
C GLY A 34 -37.34 36.07 22.41
N SER A 35 -36.89 37.11 23.10
CA SER A 35 -35.49 37.52 23.21
C SER A 35 -34.68 36.49 23.99
N VAL A 36 -33.61 35.93 23.41
CA VAL A 36 -32.58 35.20 24.15
C VAL A 36 -31.19 35.59 23.61
N GLY A 37 -30.31 35.96 24.52
CA GLY A 37 -29.12 36.76 24.30
C GLY A 37 -27.96 36.12 23.52
N PHE A 38 -27.11 37.01 23.00
CA PHE A 38 -25.82 36.69 22.39
C PHE A 38 -24.84 36.11 23.43
N GLY A 39 -24.60 34.80 23.35
CA GLY A 39 -23.46 34.15 24.00
C GLY A 39 -22.23 34.21 23.09
N LEU A 40 -21.15 34.85 23.57
CA LEU A 40 -19.86 34.89 22.89
C LEU A 40 -19.33 33.47 22.60
N ALA A 41 -19.02 33.21 21.33
CA ALA A 41 -18.29 32.02 20.90
C ALA A 41 -16.88 32.00 21.52
N LYS A 42 -16.58 31.00 22.36
CA LYS A 42 -15.21 30.69 22.79
C LYS A 42 -14.43 30.12 21.60
N LYS A 43 -13.53 30.94 21.07
CA LYS A 43 -12.57 30.58 20.03
C LYS A 43 -11.58 29.56 20.62
N ASN A 44 -11.69 28.29 20.25
CA ASN A 44 -10.70 27.27 20.59
C ASN A 44 -9.37 27.62 19.92
N GLN A 45 -8.43 28.15 20.70
CA GLN A 45 -7.06 28.39 20.30
C GLN A 45 -6.39 27.04 20.09
N ARG A 46 -6.19 26.64 18.81
CA ARG A 46 -5.37 25.49 18.47
C ARG A 46 -3.94 25.77 18.91
N VAL A 47 -3.53 25.19 20.03
CA VAL A 47 -2.14 25.14 20.46
C VAL A 47 -1.36 24.35 19.43
N ARG A 48 -0.54 25.03 18.62
CA ARG A 48 0.45 24.39 17.77
C ARG A 48 1.57 23.89 18.68
N VAL A 49 1.49 22.63 19.07
CA VAL A 49 2.61 21.93 19.69
C VAL A 49 3.69 21.78 18.63
N SER A 50 4.77 22.53 18.77
CA SER A 50 5.98 22.36 17.97
C SER A 50 6.67 21.08 18.42
N VAL A 51 6.39 19.96 17.74
CA VAL A 51 7.07 18.70 18.02
C VAL A 51 8.49 18.82 17.50
N CYS A 52 9.48 18.65 18.40
CA CYS A 52 10.88 18.53 18.03
C CYS A 52 11.03 17.40 17.00
N ARG A 53 11.39 17.78 15.77
CA ARG A 53 11.60 16.86 14.66
C ARG A 53 12.89 16.10 14.98
N ALA A 54 12.79 14.89 15.54
CA ALA A 54 13.93 13.98 15.55
C ALA A 54 14.36 13.83 14.09
N SER A 55 15.59 14.21 13.77
CA SER A 55 16.12 14.19 12.41
C SER A 55 16.13 12.74 11.92
N SER A 56 15.22 12.39 11.02
CA SER A 56 15.28 11.12 10.30
C SER A 56 16.54 11.09 9.45
N PHE A 57 17.29 10.00 9.50
CA PHE A 57 18.45 9.83 8.63
C PHE A 57 18.01 9.78 7.17
N VAL A 58 18.72 10.48 6.30
CA VAL A 58 18.50 10.46 4.84
C VAL A 58 19.56 9.55 4.21
N PHE A 59 19.14 8.56 3.43
CA PHE A 59 20.08 7.64 2.78
C PHE A 59 20.54 8.23 1.45
N ARG A 60 21.60 9.03 1.45
CA ARG A 60 22.20 9.52 0.21
C ARG A 60 22.72 8.33 -0.62
N ASN A 61 22.50 8.36 -1.93
CA ASN A 61 22.91 7.31 -2.87
C ASN A 61 22.34 5.91 -2.54
N LEU A 62 21.14 5.84 -1.97
CA LEU A 62 20.44 4.57 -1.78
C LEU A 62 20.03 3.99 -3.14
N ASP A 63 20.56 2.81 -3.46
CA ASP A 63 20.15 1.99 -4.59
C ASP A 63 19.06 0.99 -4.19
N ALA A 64 18.27 0.52 -5.15
CA ALA A 64 17.25 -0.50 -4.92
C ALA A 64 17.85 -1.80 -4.37
N ASP A 65 19.02 -2.21 -4.87
CA ASP A 65 19.65 -3.47 -4.48
C ASP A 65 20.28 -3.43 -3.08
N ASP A 66 20.46 -2.25 -2.48
CA ASP A 66 20.97 -2.09 -1.11
C ASP A 66 20.06 -2.72 -0.05
N PHE A 67 18.73 -2.67 -0.27
CA PHE A 67 17.73 -3.18 0.67
C PHE A 67 16.86 -4.30 0.10
N ARG A 68 16.98 -4.58 -1.20
CA ARG A 68 16.22 -5.64 -1.88
C ARG A 68 16.36 -6.99 -1.17
N HIS A 69 15.23 -7.65 -0.99
CA HIS A 69 15.20 -8.97 -0.37
C HIS A 69 15.89 -10.00 -1.29
N PRO A 70 16.71 -10.93 -0.76
CA PRO A 70 17.40 -11.94 -1.57
C PRO A 70 16.45 -12.77 -2.45
N LEU A 71 15.30 -13.17 -1.90
CA LEU A 71 14.25 -13.87 -2.67
C LEU A 71 13.69 -13.01 -3.81
N ASP A 72 13.54 -11.70 -3.61
CA ASP A 72 13.07 -10.80 -4.66
C ASP A 72 14.12 -10.72 -5.78
N LYS A 73 15.40 -10.52 -5.43
CA LYS A 73 16.49 -10.52 -6.39
C LYS A 73 16.54 -11.83 -7.21
N GLN A 74 16.44 -12.97 -6.53
CA GLN A 74 16.43 -14.28 -7.17
C GLN A 74 15.22 -14.45 -8.09
N ASN A 75 14.01 -14.17 -7.60
CA ASN A 75 12.78 -14.34 -8.37
C ASN A 75 12.71 -13.37 -9.55
N THR A 76 13.24 -12.16 -9.41
CA THR A 76 13.35 -11.17 -10.49
C THR A 76 14.25 -11.70 -11.61
N LEU A 77 15.39 -12.32 -11.27
CA LEU A 77 16.27 -12.95 -12.25
C LEU A 77 15.59 -14.12 -12.97
N ILE A 78 14.83 -14.94 -12.24
CA ILE A 78 14.08 -16.07 -12.81
C ILE A 78 13.03 -15.55 -13.81
N LEU A 79 12.22 -14.56 -13.43
CA LEU A 79 11.20 -14.00 -14.33
C LEU A 79 11.82 -13.36 -15.57
N ARG A 80 12.91 -12.60 -15.41
CA ARG A 80 13.62 -11.96 -16.54
C ARG A 80 14.23 -12.97 -17.52
N ALA A 81 14.51 -14.19 -17.06
CA ALA A 81 15.04 -15.26 -17.90
C ALA A 81 13.95 -15.92 -18.78
N ILE A 82 12.66 -15.69 -18.52
CA ILE A 82 11.56 -16.25 -19.30
C ILE A 82 11.45 -15.51 -20.64
N PRO A 83 11.69 -16.18 -21.79
CA PRO A 83 11.66 -15.51 -23.10
C PRO A 83 10.28 -14.94 -23.41
N GLY A 84 10.23 -13.71 -23.92
CA GLY A 84 9.00 -13.04 -24.34
C GLY A 84 8.12 -12.50 -23.20
N LEU A 85 8.47 -12.74 -21.93
CA LEU A 85 7.66 -12.29 -20.78
C LEU A 85 7.60 -10.76 -20.68
N ASN A 86 8.73 -10.08 -20.91
CA ASN A 86 8.79 -8.62 -20.89
C ASN A 86 7.92 -7.99 -21.98
N GLU A 87 7.91 -8.57 -23.19
CA GLU A 87 7.13 -8.06 -24.31
C GLU A 87 5.63 -8.35 -24.12
N LEU A 88 5.28 -9.50 -23.54
CA LEU A 88 3.91 -9.79 -23.13
C LEU A 88 3.41 -8.83 -22.04
N GLY A 89 4.26 -8.52 -21.05
CA GLY A 89 3.95 -7.54 -20.00
C GLY A 89 3.66 -6.16 -20.58
N LYS A 90 4.52 -5.66 -21.47
CA LYS A 90 4.32 -4.38 -22.18
C LYS A 90 3.07 -4.39 -23.06
N ALA A 91 2.80 -5.49 -23.76
CA ALA A 91 1.64 -5.62 -24.65
C ALA A 91 0.31 -5.64 -23.89
N LEU A 92 0.23 -6.33 -22.76
CA LEU A 92 -0.97 -6.38 -21.91
C LEU A 92 -1.23 -5.09 -21.15
N LEU A 93 -0.17 -4.36 -20.78
CA LEU A 93 -0.23 -3.02 -20.20
C LEU A 93 -0.48 -1.92 -21.24
N GLY A 94 -0.83 -2.27 -22.48
CA GLY A 94 -0.97 -1.32 -23.59
C GLY A 94 -1.63 0.01 -23.18
N SER A 95 -1.16 1.10 -23.79
CA SER A 95 -1.41 2.50 -23.39
C SER A 95 -2.87 2.87 -23.06
N VAL A 96 -3.85 2.10 -23.54
CA VAL A 96 -5.27 2.27 -23.28
C VAL A 96 -5.66 1.85 -21.84
N THR A 97 -5.20 0.71 -21.34
CA THR A 97 -5.52 0.24 -19.98
C THR A 97 -4.89 1.16 -18.93
N GLU A 98 -3.62 1.53 -19.13
CA GLU A 98 -2.93 2.53 -18.31
C GLU A 98 -3.67 3.88 -18.30
N GLN A 99 -4.18 4.31 -19.46
CA GLN A 99 -4.98 5.55 -19.55
C GLN A 99 -6.33 5.44 -18.86
N ILE A 100 -7.04 4.32 -18.98
CA ILE A 100 -8.31 4.11 -18.28
C ILE A 100 -8.08 4.14 -16.76
N MET A 101 -7.09 3.40 -16.27
CA MET A 101 -6.74 3.39 -14.84
C MET A 101 -6.34 4.79 -14.37
N LEU A 102 -5.52 5.51 -15.14
CA LEU A 102 -5.15 6.90 -14.82
C LEU A 102 -6.38 7.80 -14.75
N LEU A 103 -7.25 7.76 -15.76
CA LEU A 103 -8.43 8.62 -15.84
C LEU A 103 -9.45 8.30 -14.74
N GLU A 104 -9.67 7.02 -14.42
CA GLU A 104 -10.55 6.63 -13.31
C GLU A 104 -9.99 7.14 -11.98
N ASN A 105 -8.70 6.95 -11.73
CA ASN A 105 -8.08 7.37 -10.49
C ASN A 105 -8.07 8.90 -10.34
N ILE A 106 -7.71 9.63 -11.39
CA ILE A 106 -7.77 11.10 -11.39
C ILE A 106 -9.20 11.61 -11.24
N GLY A 107 -10.17 10.97 -11.91
CA GLY A 107 -11.57 11.40 -11.91
C GLY A 107 -12.33 11.12 -10.61
N THR A 108 -11.85 10.18 -9.78
CA THR A 108 -12.56 9.73 -8.56
C THR A 108 -11.77 9.93 -7.26
N SER A 109 -10.60 10.58 -7.33
CA SER A 109 -9.72 10.80 -6.17
C SER A 109 -9.32 12.25 -6.00
N VAL A 110 -8.91 12.62 -4.78
CA VAL A 110 -8.44 13.95 -4.42
C VAL A 110 -6.91 14.01 -4.54
N LEU A 111 -6.38 14.89 -5.40
CA LEU A 111 -4.94 15.10 -5.53
C LEU A 111 -4.36 15.75 -4.26
N VAL A 112 -3.34 15.14 -3.69
CA VAL A 112 -2.59 15.68 -2.55
C VAL A 112 -1.56 16.69 -3.03
N SER A 113 -1.53 17.86 -2.40
CA SER A 113 -0.58 18.94 -2.71
C SER A 113 -0.22 19.74 -1.47
N LYS A 114 0.72 20.68 -1.59
CA LYS A 114 1.03 21.62 -0.50
C LYS A 114 -0.19 22.43 -0.04
N ASN A 115 -1.16 22.66 -0.92
CA ASN A 115 -2.37 23.44 -0.63
C ASN A 115 -3.59 22.58 -0.29
N GLN A 116 -3.50 21.25 -0.43
CA GLN A 116 -4.59 20.31 -0.19
C GLN A 116 -4.03 19.03 0.43
N LEU A 117 -4.42 18.74 1.68
CA LEU A 117 -3.87 17.61 2.45
C LEU A 117 -2.34 17.74 2.65
N SER A 118 -1.90 18.93 3.07
CA SER A 118 -0.48 19.31 3.17
C SER A 118 0.37 18.40 4.06
N GLU A 119 -0.23 17.80 5.09
CA GLU A 119 0.44 16.83 5.95
C GLU A 119 0.77 15.54 5.19
N LEU A 120 -0.17 14.99 4.41
CA LEU A 120 0.09 13.81 3.56
C LEU A 120 1.14 14.11 2.50
N HIS A 121 1.07 15.30 1.90
CA HIS A 121 2.08 15.76 0.95
C HIS A 121 3.48 15.77 1.59
N GLN A 122 3.58 16.27 2.82
CA GLN A 122 4.83 16.29 3.56
C GLN A 122 5.34 14.87 3.85
N LEU A 123 4.48 13.96 4.31
CA LEU A 123 4.86 12.57 4.57
C LEU A 123 5.42 11.87 3.33
N MET A 124 4.76 12.02 2.18
CA MET A 124 5.20 11.48 0.90
C MET A 124 6.55 12.05 0.47
N THR A 125 6.70 13.38 0.53
CA THR A 125 7.93 14.05 0.12
C THR A 125 9.11 13.65 0.99
N GLU A 126 8.91 13.56 2.31
CA GLU A 126 9.93 13.11 3.26
C GLU A 126 10.32 11.65 3.01
N ALA A 127 9.34 10.76 2.79
CA ALA A 127 9.62 9.35 2.50
C ALA A 127 10.42 9.17 1.20
N ALA A 128 10.03 9.87 0.13
CA ALA A 128 10.74 9.85 -1.15
C ALA A 128 12.17 10.40 -1.02
N GLN A 129 12.34 11.48 -0.25
CA GLN A 129 13.66 12.04 0.04
C GLN A 129 14.55 11.05 0.80
N ILE A 130 14.02 10.37 1.83
CA ILE A 130 14.77 9.37 2.60
C ILE A 130 15.19 8.19 1.70
N LEU A 131 14.32 7.77 0.78
CA LEU A 131 14.60 6.69 -0.19
C LEU A 131 15.40 7.15 -1.42
N ASN A 132 15.85 8.40 -1.45
CA ASN A 132 16.63 8.99 -2.53
C ASN A 132 15.94 8.82 -3.90
N MET A 133 14.68 9.25 -4.01
CA MET A 133 13.91 9.23 -5.25
C MET A 133 12.99 10.46 -5.37
N GLU A 134 12.52 10.74 -6.59
CA GLU A 134 11.50 11.77 -6.81
C GLU A 134 10.15 11.34 -6.24
N ALA A 135 9.44 12.27 -5.59
CA ALA A 135 8.12 11.99 -5.06
C ALA A 135 7.09 11.81 -6.21
N PRO A 136 6.39 10.66 -6.28
CA PRO A 136 5.27 10.47 -7.20
C PRO A 136 4.11 11.39 -6.83
N ASP A 137 3.11 11.48 -7.71
CA ASP A 137 1.84 12.11 -7.32
C ASP A 137 1.12 11.23 -6.29
N LEU A 138 0.39 11.86 -5.35
CA LEU A 138 -0.36 11.15 -4.33
C LEU A 138 -1.84 11.55 -4.42
N TYR A 139 -2.72 10.56 -4.43
CA TYR A 139 -4.16 10.74 -4.44
C TYR A 139 -4.79 10.10 -3.20
N VAL A 140 -5.89 10.68 -2.72
CA VAL A 140 -6.75 10.06 -1.70
C VAL A 140 -8.08 9.65 -2.33
N ARG A 141 -8.40 8.36 -2.24
CA ARG A 141 -9.66 7.78 -2.72
C ARG A 141 -10.56 7.45 -1.55
N GLN A 142 -11.83 7.83 -1.64
CA GLN A 142 -12.82 7.42 -0.64
C GLN A 142 -13.03 5.90 -0.74
N SER A 143 -12.78 5.19 0.36
CA SER A 143 -13.04 3.75 0.44
C SER A 143 -13.05 3.29 1.89
N PRO A 144 -14.03 2.45 2.30
CA PRO A 144 -14.08 1.87 3.63
C PRO A 144 -13.06 0.73 3.83
N VAL A 145 -12.44 0.24 2.76
CA VAL A 145 -11.48 -0.88 2.82
C VAL A 145 -10.05 -0.33 2.87
N PRO A 146 -9.27 -0.59 3.95
CA PRO A 146 -7.90 -0.13 4.06
C PRO A 146 -7.04 -0.65 2.90
N ASN A 147 -6.54 0.26 2.06
CA ASN A 147 -5.65 -0.08 0.96
C ASN A 147 -4.83 1.11 0.48
N ALA A 148 -3.64 0.83 -0.05
CA ALA A 148 -2.85 1.75 -0.85
C ALA A 148 -2.32 0.97 -2.06
N TYR A 149 -2.05 1.67 -3.17
CA TYR A 149 -1.40 1.05 -4.31
C TYR A 149 -0.66 2.06 -5.16
N THR A 150 0.32 1.54 -5.88
CA THR A 150 1.19 2.27 -6.77
C THR A 150 0.89 1.92 -8.22
N LEU A 151 0.82 2.95 -9.08
CA LEU A 151 0.74 2.78 -10.52
C LEU A 151 1.90 3.50 -11.21
N ALA A 152 2.72 2.72 -11.90
CA ALA A 152 3.75 3.20 -12.81
C ALA A 152 3.24 3.09 -14.24
N ILE A 153 3.25 4.21 -14.96
CA ILE A 153 2.79 4.29 -16.35
C ILE A 153 3.98 4.65 -17.23
N SER A 154 4.16 3.94 -18.33
CA SER A 154 5.28 4.18 -19.24
C SER A 154 5.25 5.62 -19.79
N GLY A 155 6.34 6.36 -19.58
CA GLY A 155 6.49 7.74 -20.08
C GLY A 155 5.65 8.79 -19.34
N LYS A 156 5.04 8.46 -18.20
CA LYS A 156 4.33 9.41 -17.34
C LYS A 156 4.87 9.37 -15.92
N LYS A 157 4.57 10.42 -15.15
CA LYS A 157 4.89 10.45 -13.73
C LYS A 157 4.09 9.34 -13.00
N PRO A 158 4.74 8.49 -12.18
CA PRO A 158 4.04 7.51 -11.38
C PRO A 158 3.19 8.19 -10.30
N PHE A 159 2.18 7.48 -9.82
CA PHE A 159 1.33 7.95 -8.72
C PHE A 159 0.97 6.84 -7.74
N VAL A 160 0.67 7.26 -6.51
CA VAL A 160 0.22 6.42 -5.41
C VAL A 160 -1.20 6.83 -5.03
N VAL A 161 -2.06 5.86 -4.75
CA VAL A 161 -3.42 6.08 -4.26
C VAL A 161 -3.53 5.55 -2.84
N LEU A 162 -4.07 6.36 -1.94
CA LEU A 162 -4.28 6.05 -0.54
C LEU A 162 -5.78 6.06 -0.22
N HIS A 163 -6.31 5.02 0.40
CA HIS A 163 -7.71 4.99 0.81
C HIS A 163 -7.95 5.78 2.12
N THR A 164 -9.11 6.43 2.24
CA THR A 164 -9.51 7.18 3.45
C THR A 164 -9.49 6.34 4.72
N SER A 165 -9.85 5.06 4.64
CA SER A 165 -9.81 4.13 5.78
C SER A 165 -8.41 3.94 6.39
N LEU A 166 -7.32 4.08 5.62
CA LEU A 166 -5.97 4.09 6.18
C LEU A 166 -5.66 5.38 6.94
N VAL A 167 -6.15 6.51 6.43
CA VAL A 167 -5.99 7.82 7.08
C VAL A 167 -6.71 7.84 8.44
N GLU A 168 -7.84 7.15 8.54
CA GLU A 168 -8.59 7.02 9.79
C GLU A 168 -7.98 6.01 10.77
N LEU A 169 -7.40 4.91 10.27
CA LEU A 169 -6.88 3.81 11.08
C LEU A 169 -5.45 4.02 11.61
N LEU A 170 -4.60 4.67 10.82
CA LEU A 170 -3.16 4.73 11.05
C LEU A 170 -2.72 6.08 11.63
N THR A 171 -1.74 6.02 12.53
CA THR A 171 -1.03 7.21 12.99
C THR A 171 -0.18 7.80 11.87
N ARG A 172 0.27 9.05 12.04
CA ARG A 172 1.14 9.74 11.08
C ARG A 172 2.37 8.93 10.67
N LYS A 173 3.07 8.29 11.62
CA LYS A 173 4.28 7.49 11.34
C LYS A 173 3.95 6.20 10.59
N GLU A 174 2.86 5.53 10.99
CA GLU A 174 2.37 4.32 10.33
C GLU A 174 1.92 4.61 8.90
N LEU A 175 1.27 5.75 8.67
CA LEU A 175 0.87 6.18 7.33
C LEU A 175 2.08 6.47 6.45
N GLN A 176 3.12 7.12 7.00
CA GLN A 176 4.38 7.31 6.29
C GLN A 176 5.07 5.98 5.95
N ALA A 177 4.98 4.98 6.83
CA ALA A 177 5.50 3.64 6.56
C ALA A 177 4.75 2.95 5.42
N VAL A 178 3.42 3.12 5.32
CA VAL A 178 2.64 2.64 4.16
C VAL A 178 3.06 3.35 2.88
N LEU A 179 3.21 4.67 2.90
CA LEU A 179 3.69 5.40 1.72
C LEU A 179 5.10 4.95 1.31
N ALA A 180 5.99 4.71 2.28
CA ALA A 180 7.33 4.21 2.03
C ALA A 180 7.34 2.77 1.47
N HIS A 181 6.40 1.93 1.89
CA HIS A 181 6.18 0.60 1.30
C HIS A 181 5.83 0.73 -0.20
N GLU A 182 4.87 1.60 -0.53
CA GLU A 182 4.47 1.88 -1.91
C GLU A 182 5.63 2.45 -2.76
N LEU A 183 6.40 3.38 -2.19
CA LEU A 183 7.62 3.88 -2.82
C LEU A 183 8.68 2.80 -3.05
N GLY A 184 8.73 1.77 -2.19
CA GLY A 184 9.56 0.59 -2.39
C GLY A 184 9.24 -0.13 -3.70
N HIS A 185 7.95 -0.25 -4.05
CA HIS A 185 7.55 -0.81 -5.34
C HIS A 185 8.05 0.01 -6.52
N LEU A 186 7.99 1.35 -6.43
CA LEU A 186 8.55 2.22 -7.48
C LEU A 186 10.07 2.11 -7.57
N LYS A 187 10.76 2.24 -6.43
CA LYS A 187 12.23 2.23 -6.35
C LYS A 187 12.82 0.94 -6.93
N CYS A 188 12.12 -0.18 -6.75
CA CYS A 188 12.55 -1.50 -7.20
C CYS A 188 11.91 -1.93 -8.54
N ASP A 189 11.23 -1.04 -9.26
CA ASP A 189 10.57 -1.33 -10.55
C ASP A 189 9.55 -2.50 -10.50
N HIS A 190 8.81 -2.62 -9.40
CA HIS A 190 7.81 -3.67 -9.20
C HIS A 190 6.48 -3.40 -9.94
N GLY A 191 6.23 -2.15 -10.38
CA GLY A 191 4.92 -1.71 -10.88
C GLY A 191 4.38 -2.44 -12.11
N VAL A 192 5.26 -2.92 -13.00
CA VAL A 192 4.87 -3.63 -14.24
C VAL A 192 4.20 -4.98 -13.95
N TRP A 193 4.56 -5.62 -12.84
CA TRP A 193 4.23 -7.02 -12.58
C TRP A 193 2.96 -7.19 -11.72
N LEU A 194 2.58 -6.19 -10.93
CA LEU A 194 1.36 -6.20 -10.12
C LEU A 194 0.10 -6.29 -11.01
N THR A 195 0.08 -5.51 -12.09
CA THR A 195 -1.01 -5.50 -13.07
C THR A 195 -1.04 -6.78 -13.89
N PHE A 196 0.14 -7.36 -14.17
CA PHE A 196 0.27 -8.62 -14.89
C PHE A 196 -0.30 -9.81 -14.10
N ALA A 197 -0.06 -9.89 -12.78
CA ALA A 197 -0.60 -10.96 -11.94
C ALA A 197 -2.14 -10.98 -11.97
N ASN A 198 -2.80 -9.82 -11.88
CA ASN A 198 -4.26 -9.72 -11.91
C ASN A 198 -4.85 -10.14 -13.27
N ILE A 199 -4.16 -9.83 -14.38
CA ILE A 199 -4.60 -10.21 -15.74
C ILE A 199 -4.35 -11.70 -16.00
N LEU A 200 -3.24 -12.26 -15.54
CA LEU A 200 -2.89 -13.66 -15.79
C LEU A 200 -3.84 -14.61 -15.08
N THR A 201 -4.30 -14.30 -13.87
CA THR A 201 -5.33 -15.07 -13.15
C THR A 201 -6.65 -15.16 -13.93
N LEU A 202 -7.02 -14.11 -14.68
CA LEU A 202 -8.22 -14.09 -15.51
C LEU A 202 -8.04 -14.87 -16.82
N GLY A 203 -6.84 -14.81 -17.42
CA GLY A 203 -6.54 -15.43 -18.72
C GLY A 203 -6.11 -16.90 -18.66
N ALA A 204 -5.45 -17.33 -17.57
CA ALA A 204 -4.83 -18.66 -17.44
C ALA A 204 -5.83 -19.81 -17.59
N TYR A 205 -7.08 -19.62 -17.16
CA TYR A 205 -8.15 -20.61 -17.24
C TYR A 205 -8.82 -20.69 -18.61
N SER A 206 -8.53 -19.74 -19.50
CA SER A 206 -9.16 -19.64 -20.82
C SER A 206 -8.32 -20.28 -21.94
N VAL A 207 -7.09 -20.73 -21.64
CA VAL A 207 -6.18 -21.31 -22.65
C VAL A 207 -6.39 -22.84 -22.76
N PRO A 208 -6.90 -23.35 -23.89
CA PRO A 208 -7.17 -24.78 -24.06
C PRO A 208 -5.87 -25.61 -24.18
N GLY A 209 -5.97 -26.91 -23.88
CA GLY A 209 -4.88 -27.87 -24.00
C GLY A 209 -3.78 -27.69 -22.95
N LEU A 210 -2.51 -27.88 -23.34
CA LEU A 210 -1.36 -27.75 -22.43
C LEU A 210 -1.05 -26.31 -22.01
N GLY A 211 -1.69 -25.31 -22.64
CA GLY A 211 -1.46 -23.90 -22.33
C GLY A 211 -1.87 -23.53 -20.90
N TRP A 212 -2.90 -24.17 -20.34
CA TRP A 212 -3.30 -23.99 -18.94
C TRP A 212 -2.19 -24.42 -17.95
N LEU A 213 -1.44 -25.49 -18.23
CA LEU A 213 -0.35 -25.95 -17.37
C LEU A 213 0.82 -24.96 -17.39
N ILE A 214 1.15 -24.40 -18.56
CA ILE A 214 2.18 -23.36 -18.69
C ILE A 214 1.74 -22.10 -17.93
N ALA A 215 0.48 -21.68 -18.11
CA ALA A 215 -0.07 -20.51 -17.44
C ALA A 215 -0.07 -20.67 -15.90
N ARG A 216 -0.45 -21.83 -15.37
CA ARG A 216 -0.40 -22.13 -13.92
C ARG A 216 1.02 -22.08 -13.34
N ASN A 217 2.00 -22.61 -14.06
CA ASN A 217 3.40 -22.55 -13.62
C ASN A 217 3.96 -21.12 -13.63
N LEU A 218 3.56 -20.32 -14.62
CA LEU A 218 3.93 -18.91 -14.69
C LEU A 218 3.23 -18.10 -13.59
N GLU A 219 1.94 -18.32 -13.40
CA GLU A 219 1.13 -17.75 -12.32
C GLU A 219 1.79 -18.00 -10.95
N GLU A 220 2.16 -19.26 -10.67
CA GLU A 220 2.85 -19.58 -9.42
C GLU A 220 4.19 -18.83 -9.26
N GLN A 221 4.99 -18.72 -10.33
CA GLN A 221 6.25 -17.97 -10.29
C GLN A 221 6.04 -16.47 -10.05
N LEU A 222 5.02 -15.88 -10.68
CA LEU A 222 4.64 -14.49 -10.46
C LEU A 222 4.18 -14.25 -9.04
N PHE A 223 3.32 -15.12 -8.49
CA PHE A 223 2.87 -15.01 -7.11
C PHE A 223 4.01 -15.18 -6.10
N ARG A 224 4.99 -16.07 -6.39
CA ARG A 224 6.21 -16.18 -5.58
C ARG A 224 7.03 -14.89 -5.63
N TRP A 225 7.20 -14.32 -6.82
CA TRP A 225 7.90 -13.05 -7.00
C TRP A 225 7.19 -11.91 -6.27
N LEU A 226 5.85 -11.81 -6.41
CA LEU A 226 5.03 -10.79 -5.77
C LEU A 226 5.19 -10.83 -4.25
N ARG A 227 5.09 -12.03 -3.67
CA ARG A 227 5.32 -12.22 -2.24
C ARG A 227 6.72 -11.82 -1.78
N SER A 228 7.75 -12.06 -2.60
CA SER A 228 9.10 -11.61 -2.28
C SER A 228 9.28 -10.09 -2.42
N ALA A 229 8.61 -9.46 -3.39
CA ALA A 229 8.61 -8.02 -3.58
C ALA A 229 8.02 -7.29 -2.36
N GLU A 230 6.97 -7.84 -1.74
CA GLU A 230 6.39 -7.30 -0.49
C GLU A 230 7.42 -7.22 0.65
N LEU A 231 8.31 -8.23 0.77
CA LEU A 231 9.37 -8.22 1.78
C LEU A 231 10.39 -7.11 1.50
N THR A 232 10.73 -6.86 0.23
CA THR A 232 11.56 -5.71 -0.17
C THR A 232 10.88 -4.39 0.18
N CYS A 233 9.59 -4.26 -0.08
CA CYS A 233 8.83 -3.03 0.22
C CYS A 233 8.67 -2.79 1.73
N ASP A 234 8.56 -3.84 2.55
CA ASP A 234 8.61 -3.71 4.01
C ASP A 234 9.97 -3.19 4.50
N ARG A 235 11.07 -3.61 3.86
CA ARG A 235 12.40 -3.06 4.15
C ARG A 235 12.49 -1.57 3.81
N ALA A 236 11.90 -1.14 2.68
CA ALA A 236 11.78 0.28 2.36
C ALA A 236 10.98 1.05 3.43
N ALA A 237 9.87 0.47 3.91
CA ALA A 237 9.09 1.03 5.00
C ALA A 237 9.91 1.19 6.29
N LEU A 238 10.74 0.20 6.64
CA LEU A 238 11.62 0.27 7.82
C LEU A 238 12.73 1.30 7.66
N LEU A 239 13.30 1.49 6.47
CA LEU A 239 14.30 2.53 6.22
C LEU A 239 13.73 3.93 6.50
N VAL A 240 12.47 4.17 6.11
CA VAL A 240 11.79 5.45 6.35
C VAL A 240 11.33 5.58 7.80
N ALA A 241 10.70 4.54 8.36
CA ALA A 241 10.16 4.58 9.72
C ALA A 241 11.25 4.60 10.80
N GLN A 242 12.40 3.97 10.54
CA GLN A 242 13.55 3.82 11.46
C GLN A 242 13.21 3.19 12.81
N ASP A 243 12.04 2.56 12.89
CA ASP A 243 11.54 1.83 14.04
C ASP A 243 10.74 0.61 13.54
N PRO A 244 11.20 -0.63 13.80
CA PRO A 244 10.50 -1.83 13.37
C PRO A 244 9.09 -1.93 13.97
N LYS A 245 8.86 -1.39 15.17
CA LYS A 245 7.54 -1.43 15.80
C LYS A 245 6.50 -0.66 15.00
N VAL A 246 6.88 0.39 14.28
CA VAL A 246 5.96 1.14 13.41
C VAL A 246 5.48 0.28 12.25
N VAL A 247 6.41 -0.38 11.54
CA VAL A 247 6.08 -1.24 10.39
C VAL A 247 5.26 -2.46 10.85
N ILE A 248 5.64 -3.07 11.98
CA ILE A 248 4.90 -4.20 12.54
C ILE A 248 3.50 -3.76 13.01
N SER A 249 3.36 -2.56 13.57
CA SER A 249 2.07 -2.01 13.97
C SER A 249 1.14 -1.81 12.77
N VAL A 250 1.67 -1.34 11.63
CA VAL A 250 0.92 -1.28 10.36
C VAL A 250 0.39 -2.68 9.99
N LEU A 251 1.27 -3.68 9.92
CA LEU A 251 0.88 -5.05 9.54
C LEU A 251 -0.18 -5.64 10.49
N MET A 252 -0.05 -5.40 11.79
CA MET A 252 -1.00 -5.80 12.82
C MET A 252 -2.37 -5.13 12.62
N LYS A 253 -2.40 -3.81 12.41
CA LYS A 253 -3.64 -3.05 12.17
C LYS A 253 -4.32 -3.43 10.86
N LEU A 254 -3.56 -3.77 9.81
CA LEU A 254 -4.11 -4.29 8.57
C LEU A 254 -4.67 -5.72 8.70
N ALA A 255 -4.14 -6.50 9.65
CA ALA A 255 -4.61 -7.86 9.90
C ALA A 255 -5.91 -7.91 10.70
N GLY A 256 -6.12 -6.99 11.64
CA GLY A 256 -7.29 -7.03 12.52
C GLY A 256 -7.63 -5.74 13.27
N GLY A 257 -7.10 -4.59 12.86
CA GLY A 257 -7.38 -3.30 13.49
C GLY A 257 -8.62 -2.61 12.95
N SER A 258 -9.22 -1.78 13.79
CA SER A 258 -10.23 -0.78 13.42
C SER A 258 -9.95 0.51 14.19
N PRO A 259 -10.48 1.67 13.76
CA PRO A 259 -10.30 2.92 14.51
C PRO A 259 -10.76 2.84 15.97
N SER A 260 -11.68 1.93 16.31
CA SER A 260 -12.24 1.78 17.66
C SER A 260 -11.45 0.84 18.59
N ILE A 261 -10.52 0.04 18.06
CA ILE A 261 -9.73 -0.92 18.85
C ILE A 261 -8.22 -0.78 18.64
N ALA A 262 -7.79 0.09 17.70
CA ALA A 262 -6.39 0.23 17.30
C ALA A 262 -5.45 0.62 18.47
N ASP A 263 -5.99 1.28 19.49
CA ASP A 263 -5.32 1.68 20.72
C ASP A 263 -5.13 0.53 21.73
N GLN A 264 -5.95 -0.53 21.63
CA GLN A 264 -5.87 -1.73 22.46
C GLN A 264 -4.91 -2.79 21.90
N LEU A 265 -4.46 -2.62 20.65
CA LEU A 265 -3.56 -3.57 19.99
C LEU A 265 -2.13 -3.46 20.52
N ASN A 266 -1.47 -4.60 20.68
CA ASN A 266 -0.12 -4.68 21.24
C ASN A 266 0.87 -5.35 20.26
N VAL A 267 1.86 -4.58 19.82
CA VAL A 267 2.89 -5.03 18.86
C VAL A 267 3.69 -6.21 19.38
N ASP A 268 4.06 -6.21 20.66
CA ASP A 268 4.87 -7.28 21.25
C ASP A 268 4.08 -8.60 21.35
N ALA A 269 2.78 -8.52 21.62
CA ALA A 269 1.86 -9.66 21.58
C ALA A 269 1.67 -10.21 20.16
N PHE A 270 1.56 -9.33 19.15
CA PHE A 270 1.50 -9.74 17.75
C PHE A 270 2.81 -10.40 17.27
N LEU A 271 3.97 -9.93 17.74
CA LEU A 271 5.25 -10.59 17.50
C LEU A 271 5.33 -11.97 18.18
N GLU A 272 4.78 -12.12 19.38
CA GLU A 272 4.70 -13.45 20.01
C GLU A 272 3.79 -14.40 19.23
N GLN A 273 2.68 -13.89 18.67
CA GLN A 273 1.85 -14.64 17.73
C GLN A 273 2.63 -15.07 16.48
N ALA A 274 3.49 -14.20 15.93
CA ALA A 274 4.34 -14.56 14.80
C ALA A 274 5.35 -15.68 15.15
N ARG A 275 5.95 -15.62 16.35
CA ARG A 275 6.85 -16.66 16.86
C ARG A 275 6.12 -17.98 17.14
N SER A 276 4.89 -17.93 17.66
CA SER A 276 4.09 -19.14 17.91
C SER A 276 3.65 -19.80 16.61
N TYR A 277 3.30 -19.02 15.58
CA TYR A 277 2.99 -19.54 14.24
C TYR A 277 4.18 -20.26 13.61
N ASP A 278 5.40 -19.74 13.76
CA ASP A 278 6.60 -20.40 13.23
C ASP A 278 6.89 -21.72 13.95
N ARG A 279 6.77 -21.75 15.28
CA ARG A 279 6.89 -22.99 16.07
C ARG A 279 5.82 -24.03 15.68
N ALA A 280 4.58 -23.60 15.46
CA ALA A 280 3.49 -24.49 15.06
C ALA A 280 3.67 -25.03 13.62
N SER A 281 4.30 -24.24 12.74
CA SER A 281 4.56 -24.62 11.35
C SER A 281 5.89 -25.32 11.13
N SER A 282 6.66 -25.64 12.18
CA SER A 282 8.01 -26.24 12.05
C SER A 282 8.00 -27.72 11.63
N SER A 283 6.88 -28.43 11.83
CA SER A 283 6.73 -29.81 11.38
C SER A 283 6.65 -29.89 9.86
N SER A 284 7.01 -31.04 9.25
CA SER A 284 6.91 -31.21 7.80
C SER A 284 5.49 -30.98 7.26
N LEU A 285 4.47 -31.40 8.02
CA LEU A 285 3.06 -31.12 7.71
C LEU A 285 2.73 -29.63 7.89
N GLY A 286 3.25 -29.00 8.95
CA GLY A 286 3.09 -27.56 9.19
C GLY A 286 3.69 -26.69 8.07
N LEU A 287 4.88 -27.04 7.58
CA LEU A 287 5.52 -26.38 6.44
C LEU A 287 4.70 -26.57 5.16
N TYR A 288 4.16 -27.77 4.93
CA TYR A 288 3.28 -28.03 3.80
C TYR A 288 2.02 -27.14 3.85
N ILE A 289 1.34 -27.10 5.01
CA ILE A 289 0.13 -26.28 5.20
C ILE A 289 0.44 -24.80 5.01
N ARG A 290 1.53 -24.31 5.62
CA ARG A 290 2.00 -22.92 5.46
C ARG A 290 2.26 -22.57 4.00
N ASN A 291 2.94 -23.45 3.27
CA ASN A 291 3.24 -23.24 1.85
C ASN A 291 1.97 -23.27 1.01
N ALA A 292 1.02 -24.17 1.30
CA ALA A 292 -0.27 -24.23 0.62
C ALA A 292 -1.09 -22.95 0.85
N GLN A 293 -1.21 -22.48 2.10
CA GLN A 293 -1.92 -21.24 2.42
C GLN A 293 -1.27 -20.02 1.77
N THR A 294 0.06 -19.95 1.76
CA THR A 294 0.79 -18.80 1.20
C THR A 294 0.73 -18.78 -0.32
N ARG A 295 0.59 -19.94 -0.99
CA ARG A 295 0.58 -20.06 -2.45
C ARG A 295 -0.52 -19.24 -3.12
N GLU A 296 -1.71 -19.22 -2.53
CA GLU A 296 -2.91 -18.58 -3.09
C GLU A 296 -3.01 -17.07 -2.75
N LEU A 297 -2.11 -16.56 -1.91
CA LEU A 297 -2.13 -15.16 -1.49
C LEU A 297 -1.21 -14.30 -2.36
N SER A 298 -1.70 -13.14 -2.78
CA SER A 298 -0.90 -12.09 -3.43
C SER A 298 0.11 -11.47 -2.47
N HIS A 299 -0.24 -11.32 -1.19
CA HIS A 299 0.64 -10.82 -0.14
C HIS A 299 0.99 -11.93 0.86
N PRO A 300 2.22 -12.01 1.38
CA PRO A 300 2.54 -12.93 2.46
C PRO A 300 1.69 -12.65 3.71
N LEU A 301 1.51 -13.68 4.56
CA LEU A 301 0.79 -13.53 5.82
C LEU A 301 1.42 -12.40 6.68
N PRO A 302 0.61 -11.50 7.27
CA PRO A 302 1.12 -10.37 8.05
C PRO A 302 2.08 -10.77 9.17
N VAL A 303 1.83 -11.91 9.83
CA VAL A 303 2.69 -12.44 10.89
C VAL A 303 4.08 -12.83 10.39
N LEU A 304 4.20 -13.35 9.16
CA LEU A 304 5.49 -13.69 8.56
C LEU A 304 6.28 -12.44 8.17
N ARG A 305 5.60 -11.43 7.64
CA ARG A 305 6.18 -10.13 7.30
C ARG A 305 6.69 -9.40 8.55
N ALA A 306 5.91 -9.42 9.63
CA ALA A 306 6.29 -8.83 10.91
C ALA A 306 7.56 -9.47 11.46
N ARG A 307 7.68 -10.80 11.38
CA ARG A 307 8.89 -11.52 11.78
C ARG A 307 10.09 -11.18 10.90
N GLU A 308 9.93 -11.19 9.57
CA GLU A 308 11.02 -10.84 8.63
C GLU A 308 11.56 -9.43 8.91
N ILE A 309 10.68 -8.47 9.22
CA ILE A 309 11.09 -7.11 9.59
C ILE A 309 11.81 -7.06 10.93
N ASP A 310 11.30 -7.78 11.93
CA ASP A 310 11.94 -7.90 13.24
C ASP A 310 13.36 -8.48 13.11
N GLU A 311 13.53 -9.54 12.31
CA GLU A 311 14.83 -10.17 12.02
C GLU A 311 15.76 -9.23 11.23
N TRP A 312 15.28 -8.61 10.15
CA TRP A 312 16.10 -7.73 9.33
C TRP A 312 16.55 -6.48 10.10
N SER A 313 15.72 -5.93 10.97
CA SER A 313 16.06 -4.79 11.83
C SER A 313 17.27 -5.05 12.75
N ARG A 314 17.53 -6.32 13.08
CA ARG A 314 18.68 -6.74 13.90
C ARG A 314 19.89 -7.18 13.06
N SER A 315 19.73 -7.26 11.75
CA SER A 315 20.78 -7.74 10.85
C SER A 315 21.93 -6.74 10.70
N LEU A 316 23.13 -7.26 10.41
CA LEU A 316 24.30 -6.43 10.12
C LEU A 316 24.08 -5.55 8.88
N GLY A 317 23.37 -6.07 7.86
CA GLY A 317 23.08 -5.33 6.63
C GLY A 317 22.26 -4.06 6.90
N TYR A 318 21.21 -4.16 7.70
CA TYR A 318 20.43 -2.97 8.11
C TYR A 318 21.26 -1.99 8.93
N GLN A 319 22.06 -2.47 9.89
CA GLN A 319 22.93 -1.62 10.70
C GLN A 319 23.99 -0.89 9.86
N GLN A 320 24.53 -1.52 8.82
CA GLN A 320 25.47 -0.90 7.89
C GLN A 320 24.81 0.22 7.08
N LEU A 321 23.58 0.02 6.61
CA LEU A 321 22.82 1.05 5.91
C LEU A 321 22.56 2.27 6.82
N LEU A 322 22.16 2.05 8.08
CA LEU A 322 21.98 3.13 9.05
C LEU A 322 23.28 3.89 9.32
N LYS A 323 24.40 3.20 9.50
CA LYS A 323 25.72 3.83 9.67
C LYS A 323 26.09 4.70 8.48
N ARG A 324 25.88 4.20 7.26
CA ARG A 324 26.11 4.95 6.01
C ARG A 324 25.26 6.23 5.96
N ALA A 325 23.99 6.14 6.38
CA ALA A 325 23.09 7.30 6.43
C ALA A 325 23.56 8.34 7.44
N ILE A 326 23.98 7.92 8.64
CA ILE A 326 24.53 8.81 9.69
C ILE A 326 25.74 9.58 9.16
N GLN A 327 26.71 8.87 8.58
CA GLN A 327 27.93 9.47 8.03
C GLN A 327 27.64 10.48 6.91
N SER A 328 26.60 10.23 6.11
CA SER A 328 26.18 11.14 5.04
C SER A 328 25.40 12.38 5.52
N THR A 329 24.89 12.33 6.76
CA THR A 329 24.08 13.41 7.37
C THR A 329 24.94 14.33 8.24
N THR A 330 26.06 13.85 8.79
CA THR A 330 27.06 14.71 9.42
C THR A 330 27.73 15.60 8.37
N PRO A 331 27.68 16.93 8.48
CA PRO A 331 28.49 17.79 7.62
C PRO A 331 29.95 17.41 7.83
N HIS A 332 30.66 17.09 6.75
CA HIS A 332 32.12 17.15 6.79
C HIS A 332 32.47 18.62 7.04
N ASP A 333 32.95 18.91 8.26
CA ASP A 333 33.58 20.19 8.57
C ASP A 333 34.80 20.39 7.65
N VAL A 334 34.74 21.49 6.89
CA VAL A 334 35.82 22.27 6.23
C VAL A 334 36.65 21.59 5.14
#